data_AF-A0A529I148-F1
#
_entry.id   AF-A0A529I148-F1
#
_cell.length_a   1.000
_cell.length_b   1.000
_cell.length_c   1.000
_cell.angle_alpha   90.00
_cell.angle_beta   90.00
_cell.angle_gamma   90.00
#
_symmetry.space_group_name_H-M   'P 1'
#
loop_
_entity.id
_entity.type
_entity.pdbx_description
1 polymer ?
#
loop_
_entity_poly.entity_id
_entity_poly.type
_entity_poly.pdbx_seq_one_letter_code
_entity_poly.pdbx_strand_id
1 'polypeptide(L)'
;MSDELSEQLSPIEAFEREELAKSFRGVLSSAEGKRVMFWVLEQCAIYADAFAGESTNATNYSLGLQAVGRKLISKFDEVDPRLYPRLLLDVAELKAMDRAVVARATEKDEEDEE
;
A
#
# COMPACT_ATOMS: atom_id res chain seq x y z
N MET A 1 16.35 -30.96 17.52
CA MET A 1 15.77 -30.23 18.67
C MET A 1 15.70 -28.74 18.32
N SER A 2 14.68 -28.32 17.58
CA SER A 2 14.51 -26.91 17.20
C SER A 2 13.04 -26.55 16.97
N ASP A 3 12.12 -27.20 17.70
CA ASP A 3 10.67 -27.05 17.52
C ASP A 3 9.99 -26.47 18.77
N GLU A 4 10.73 -25.71 19.58
CA GLU A 4 10.31 -25.36 20.95
C GLU A 4 10.45 -23.86 21.30
N LEU A 5 10.23 -22.97 20.33
CA LEU A 5 9.94 -21.57 20.61
C LEU A 5 8.83 -21.07 19.67
N SER A 6 7.73 -21.83 19.55
CA SER A 6 6.47 -21.16 19.22
C SER A 6 6.11 -20.34 20.46
N GLU A 7 6.49 -19.07 20.50
CA GLU A 7 5.92 -18.11 21.44
C GLU A 7 4.41 -18.18 21.25
N GLN A 8 3.73 -18.92 22.13
CA GLN A 8 2.28 -18.96 22.15
C GLN A 8 1.86 -17.56 22.60
N LEU A 9 1.37 -16.79 21.64
CA LEU A 9 0.78 -15.48 21.90
C LEU A 9 -0.23 -15.62 23.04
N SER A 10 -0.19 -14.67 23.97
CA SER A 10 -1.24 -14.56 24.97
C SER A 10 -2.60 -14.39 24.28
N PRO A 11 -3.72 -14.76 24.94
CA PRO A 11 -5.05 -14.62 24.36
C PRO A 11 -5.35 -13.19 23.86
N ILE A 12 -4.83 -12.17 24.54
CA ILE A 12 -5.02 -10.77 24.15
C ILE A 12 -4.22 -10.42 22.89
N GLU A 13 -2.96 -10.86 22.78
CA GLU A 13 -2.14 -10.59 21.60
C GLU A 13 -2.67 -11.31 20.35
N ALA A 14 -3.18 -12.54 20.53
CA ALA A 14 -3.84 -13.28 19.45
C ALA A 14 -5.09 -12.56 18.95
N PHE A 15 -5.91 -12.03 19.87
CA PHE A 15 -7.09 -11.23 19.56
C PHE A 15 -6.71 -9.92 18.84
N GLU A 16 -5.76 -9.16 19.37
CA GLU A 16 -5.28 -7.91 18.76
C GLU A 16 -4.74 -8.14 17.35
N ARG A 17 -3.99 -9.23 17.14
CA ARG A 17 -3.50 -9.62 15.80
C ARG A 17 -4.63 -9.91 14.83
N GLU A 18 -5.67 -10.61 15.29
CA GLU A 18 -6.83 -10.93 14.46
C GLU A 18 -7.64 -9.68 14.10
N GLU A 19 -7.90 -8.80 15.08
CA GLU A 19 -8.62 -7.54 14.85
C GLU A 19 -7.85 -6.60 13.93
N LEU A 20 -6.53 -6.55 14.05
CA LEU A 20 -5.69 -5.80 13.12
C LEU A 20 -5.77 -6.39 11.70
N ALA A 21 -5.74 -7.71 11.56
CA ALA A 21 -5.90 -8.38 10.27
C ALA A 21 -7.26 -8.10 9.63
N LYS A 22 -8.35 -8.11 10.43
CA LYS A 22 -9.69 -7.70 9.98
C LYS A 22 -9.70 -6.24 9.53
N SER A 23 -9.06 -5.36 10.28
CA SER A 23 -8.97 -3.93 9.96
C SER A 23 -8.25 -3.69 8.62
N PHE A 24 -7.14 -4.38 8.36
CA PHE A 24 -6.46 -4.30 7.06
C PHE A 24 -7.36 -4.74 5.89
N ARG A 25 -8.06 -5.86 6.04
CA ARG A 25 -9.03 -6.32 5.03
C ARG A 25 -10.17 -5.32 4.84
N GLY A 26 -10.66 -4.73 5.94
CA GLY A 26 -11.68 -3.68 5.93
C GLY A 26 -11.23 -2.44 5.16
N VAL A 27 -10.05 -1.91 5.46
CA VAL A 27 -9.47 -0.76 4.74
C VAL A 27 -9.33 -1.06 3.25
N LEU A 28 -8.82 -2.23 2.89
CA LEU A 28 -8.60 -2.61 1.49
C LEU A 28 -9.88 -3.05 0.77
N SER A 29 -11.04 -3.07 1.42
CA SER A 29 -12.31 -3.41 0.79
C SER A 29 -12.93 -2.25 0.00
N SER A 30 -12.62 -1.00 0.36
CA SER A 30 -13.16 0.20 -0.30
C SER A 30 -12.17 0.80 -1.30
N ALA A 31 -12.68 1.55 -2.27
CA ALA A 31 -11.84 2.24 -3.25
C ALA A 31 -11.01 3.36 -2.58
N GLU A 32 -11.61 4.08 -1.64
CA GLU A 32 -10.98 5.15 -0.86
C GLU A 32 -9.84 4.60 -0.01
N GLY A 33 -10.05 3.48 0.68
CA GLY A 33 -9.03 2.86 1.51
C GLY A 33 -7.85 2.34 0.68
N LYS A 34 -8.11 1.77 -0.51
CA LYS A 34 -7.05 1.41 -1.46
C LYS A 34 -6.24 2.63 -1.93
N ARG A 35 -6.91 3.73 -2.27
CA ARG A 35 -6.25 4.99 -2.69
C ARG A 35 -5.34 5.53 -1.58
N VAL A 36 -5.84 5.61 -0.35
CA VAL A 36 -5.05 6.08 0.80
C VAL A 36 -3.88 5.14 1.08
N MET A 37 -4.12 3.83 1.09
CA MET A 37 -3.06 2.86 1.37
C MET A 37 -1.96 2.88 0.32
N PHE A 38 -2.33 3.01 -0.95
CA PHE A 38 -1.38 3.18 -2.03
C PHE A 38 -0.59 4.48 -1.92
N TRP A 39 -1.25 5.59 -1.58
CA TRP A 39 -0.58 6.86 -1.33
C TRP A 39 0.45 6.76 -0.18
N VAL A 40 0.12 6.06 0.90
CA VAL A 40 1.06 5.80 2.01
C VAL A 40 2.29 5.02 1.53
N LEU A 41 2.11 4.02 0.69
CA LEU A 41 3.21 3.27 0.08
C LEU A 41 4.08 4.18 -0.79
N GLU A 42 3.48 5.07 -1.58
CA GLU A 42 4.21 6.08 -2.35
C GLU A 42 5.06 6.99 -1.44
N GLN A 43 4.53 7.40 -0.27
CA GLN A 43 5.29 8.20 0.71
C GLN A 43 6.47 7.42 1.32
N CYS A 44 6.42 6.08 1.31
CA CYS A 44 7.52 5.24 1.72
C CYS A 44 8.61 5.09 0.64
N ALA A 45 8.46 5.73 -0.53
CA ALA A 45 9.41 5.67 -1.64
C ALA A 45 9.72 4.24 -2.13
N ILE A 46 8.79 3.30 -1.93
CA ILE A 46 8.93 1.87 -2.27
C ILE A 46 9.17 1.61 -3.77
N TYR A 47 8.71 2.54 -4.62
CA TYR A 47 8.82 2.44 -6.09
C TYR A 47 9.95 3.30 -6.68
N ALA A 48 10.72 4.00 -5.84
CA ALA A 48 11.79 4.89 -6.27
C ALA A 48 13.17 4.26 -6.02
N ASP A 49 14.18 4.70 -6.78
CA ASP A 49 15.57 4.38 -6.46
C ASP A 49 15.95 5.09 -5.15
N ALA A 50 16.59 4.35 -4.25
CA ALA A 50 17.10 4.90 -3.00
C ALA A 50 18.42 5.66 -3.20
N PHE A 51 19.18 5.34 -4.23
CA PHE A 51 20.51 5.90 -4.43
C PHE A 51 20.46 7.35 -4.95
N ALA A 52 21.02 8.27 -4.17
CA ALA A 52 21.09 9.69 -4.49
C ALA A 52 22.52 10.16 -4.86
N GLY A 53 23.30 9.29 -5.50
CA GLY A 53 24.67 9.62 -5.89
C GLY A 53 25.60 9.77 -4.69
N GLU A 54 26.37 10.86 -4.67
CA GLU A 54 27.35 11.17 -3.61
C GLU A 54 26.69 11.59 -2.28
N SER A 55 25.38 11.86 -2.27
CA SER A 55 24.67 12.26 -1.06
C SER A 55 24.28 11.03 -0.22
N THR A 56 25.26 10.51 0.54
CA THR A 56 25.06 9.36 1.44
C THR A 56 23.89 9.57 2.41
N ASN A 57 23.69 10.79 2.91
CA ASN A 57 22.60 11.12 3.82
C ASN A 57 21.22 10.97 3.16
N ALA A 58 21.07 11.45 1.91
CA ALA A 58 19.82 11.31 1.17
C ALA A 58 19.52 9.84 0.82
N THR A 59 20.56 9.07 0.49
CA THR A 59 20.43 7.62 0.27
C THR A 59 19.95 6.91 1.54
N ASN A 60 20.59 7.16 2.69
CA ASN A 60 20.22 6.55 3.96
C ASN A 60 18.80 6.92 4.41
N TYR A 61 18.39 8.17 4.20
CA TYR A 61 17.02 8.62 4.47
C TYR A 61 16.00 7.85 3.63
N SER A 62 16.25 7.72 2.32
CA SER A 62 15.36 6.99 1.40
C SER A 62 15.26 5.52 1.75
N LEU A 63 16.39 4.88 2.11
CA LEU A 63 16.40 3.50 2.60
C LEU A 63 15.57 3.33 3.88
N GLY A 64 15.59 4.33 4.77
CA GLY A 64 14.78 4.38 5.99
C GLY A 64 13.27 4.42 5.68
N LEU A 65 12.85 5.30 4.76
CA LEU A 65 11.46 5.37 4.30
C LEU A 65 11.01 4.04 3.69
N GLN A 66 11.82 3.46 2.81
CA GLN A 66 11.51 2.19 2.16
C GLN A 66 11.43 1.04 3.17
N ALA A 67 12.21 1.07 4.26
CA ALA A 67 12.11 0.07 5.31
C ALA A 67 10.73 0.08 5.98
N VAL A 68 10.13 1.26 6.18
CA VAL A 68 8.74 1.38 6.67
C VAL A 68 7.76 0.80 5.66
N GLY A 69 7.91 1.12 4.38
CA GLY A 69 7.09 0.55 3.31
C GLY A 69 7.16 -0.98 3.25
N ARG A 70 8.38 -1.55 3.36
CA ARG A 70 8.57 -3.01 3.42
C ARG A 70 7.92 -3.65 4.64
N LYS A 71 7.93 -2.98 5.81
CA LYS A 71 7.22 -3.46 7.00
C LYS A 71 5.70 -3.52 6.77
N LEU A 72 5.14 -2.50 6.12
CA LEU A 72 3.73 -2.49 5.74
C LEU A 72 3.39 -3.62 4.75
N ILE A 73 4.23 -3.84 3.74
CA ILE A 73 4.04 -4.95 2.78
C ILE A 73 4.16 -6.30 3.47
N SER A 74 5.14 -6.49 4.37
CA SER A 74 5.24 -7.68 5.21
C SER A 74 3.97 -7.89 6.02
N LYS A 75 3.37 -6.80 6.53
CA LYS A 75 2.10 -6.91 7.25
C LYS A 75 0.94 -7.35 6.37
N PHE A 76 0.90 -6.92 5.11
CA PHE A 76 -0.07 -7.47 4.15
C PHE A 76 0.15 -8.97 3.95
N ASP A 77 1.40 -9.41 3.78
CA ASP A 77 1.74 -10.81 3.57
C ASP A 77 1.31 -11.70 4.75
N GLU A 78 1.52 -11.22 5.99
CA GLU A 78 1.03 -11.88 7.21
C GLU A 78 -0.50 -12.00 7.26
N VAL A 79 -1.24 -11.01 6.75
CA VAL A 79 -2.71 -10.97 6.81
C VAL A 79 -3.34 -11.83 5.71
N ASP A 80 -2.85 -11.67 4.49
CA ASP A 80 -3.12 -12.47 3.30
C ASP A 80 -2.10 -12.08 2.20
N PRO A 81 -1.24 -13.02 1.73
CA PRO A 81 -0.22 -12.80 0.70
C PRO A 81 -0.71 -12.16 -0.60
N ARG A 82 -2.02 -12.24 -0.88
CA ARG A 82 -2.63 -11.69 -2.08
C ARG A 82 -2.97 -10.21 -1.96
N LEU A 83 -2.98 -9.63 -0.76
CA LEU A 83 -3.42 -8.25 -0.53
C LEU A 83 -2.56 -7.24 -1.27
N TYR A 84 -1.23 -7.36 -1.19
CA TYR A 84 -0.35 -6.39 -1.85
C TYR A 84 -0.43 -6.47 -3.38
N PRO A 85 -0.31 -7.64 -4.03
CA PRO A 85 -0.51 -7.74 -5.47
C PRO A 85 -1.88 -7.23 -5.93
N ARG A 86 -2.95 -7.56 -5.18
CA ARG A 86 -4.30 -7.11 -5.51
C ARG A 86 -4.47 -5.59 -5.38
N LEU A 87 -3.89 -4.98 -4.35
CA LEU A 87 -3.89 -3.52 -4.20
C LEU A 87 -3.29 -2.84 -5.44
N LEU A 88 -2.18 -3.35 -5.98
CA LEU A 88 -1.54 -2.76 -7.17
C LEU A 88 -2.45 -2.83 -8.40
N LEU A 89 -3.10 -3.96 -8.62
CA LEU A 89 -4.03 -4.15 -9.74
C LEU A 89 -5.26 -3.25 -9.59
N ASP A 90 -5.88 -3.26 -8.42
CA ASP A 90 -7.08 -2.47 -8.14
C ASP A 90 -6.80 -0.96 -8.29
N VAL A 91 -5.63 -0.48 -7.85
CA VAL A 91 -5.25 0.94 -8.00
C VAL A 91 -4.98 1.29 -9.47
N ALA A 92 -4.37 0.39 -10.24
CA ALA A 92 -4.19 0.61 -11.66
C ALA A 92 -5.54 0.76 -12.39
N GLU A 93 -6.53 -0.07 -12.03
CA GLU A 93 -7.89 0.01 -12.54
C GLU A 93 -8.57 1.32 -12.12
N LEU A 94 -8.52 1.67 -10.83
CA LEU A 94 -9.08 2.93 -10.33
C LEU A 94 -8.50 4.15 -11.07
N LYS A 95 -7.17 4.20 -11.23
CA LYS A 95 -6.51 5.28 -11.98
C LYS A 95 -6.92 5.31 -13.45
N ALA A 96 -7.18 4.16 -14.07
CA ALA A 96 -7.67 4.10 -15.45
C ALA A 96 -9.10 4.61 -15.59
N MET A 97 -9.98 4.24 -14.66
CA MET A 97 -11.35 4.76 -14.59
C MET A 97 -11.36 6.27 -14.37
N ASP A 98 -10.56 6.77 -13.43
CA ASP A 98 -10.47 8.20 -13.13
C ASP A 98 -10.04 9.00 -14.38
N ARG A 99 -9.04 8.52 -15.14
CA ARG A 99 -8.65 9.13 -16.41
C ARG A 99 -9.77 9.15 -17.46
N ALA A 100 -10.53 8.05 -17.58
CA ALA A 100 -11.63 7.98 -18.54
C ALA A 100 -12.79 8.93 -18.18
N VAL A 101 -13.07 9.12 -16.89
CA VAL A 101 -14.05 10.11 -16.43
C VAL A 101 -13.61 11.53 -16.77
N VAL A 102 -12.33 11.86 -16.53
CA VAL A 102 -11.78 13.18 -16.86
C VAL A 102 -11.83 13.44 -18.37
N ALA A 103 -11.43 12.49 -19.21
CA ALA A 103 -11.44 12.64 -20.67
C ALA A 103 -12.84 12.92 -21.24
N ARG A 104 -13.87 12.23 -20.72
CA ARG A 104 -15.26 12.46 -21.12
C ARG A 104 -15.79 13.83 -20.69
N ALA A 105 -15.34 14.33 -19.54
CA ALA A 105 -15.74 15.66 -19.07
C ALA A 105 -15.14 16.74 -19.99
N THR A 106 -13.86 16.60 -20.37
CA THR A 106 -13.20 17.54 -21.27
C THR A 106 -13.77 17.54 -22.68
N GLU A 107 -14.08 16.37 -23.25
CA GLU A 107 -14.72 16.27 -24.59
C GLU A 107 -16.08 16.97 -24.61
N LYS A 108 -16.86 16.84 -23.52
CA LYS A 108 -18.18 17.47 -23.43
C LYS A 108 -18.10 18.99 -23.28
N ASP A 109 -17.15 19.48 -22.49
CA ASP A 109 -16.93 20.93 -22.33
C ASP A 109 -16.49 21.56 -23.66
N GLU A 110 -15.70 20.86 -24.48
CA GLU A 110 -15.30 21.31 -25.83
C GLU A 110 -16.47 21.32 -26.84
N GLU A 111 -17.38 20.34 -26.78
CA GLU A 111 -18.59 20.30 -27.62
C GLU A 111 -19.64 21.37 -27.24
N ASP A 112 -19.74 21.75 -25.96
CA ASP A 112 -20.67 22.77 -25.48
C ASP A 112 -20.15 24.22 -25.73
N GLU A 113 -18.86 24.39 -26.10
CA GLU A 113 -18.22 25.67 -26.43
C GLU A 113 -18.17 26.01 -27.94
N GLU A 114 -18.53 25.08 -28.85
CA GLU A 114 -18.69 25.29 -30.31
C GLU A 114 -20.13 25.63 -30.73
#